data_AF-A0A937QIM1-F1
#
_entry.id   AF-A0A937QIM1-F1
#
_cell.length_a   1.000
_cell.length_b   1.000
_cell.length_c   1.000
_cell.angle_alpha   90.00
_cell.angle_beta   90.00
_cell.angle_gamma   90.00
#
_symmetry.space_group_name_H-M   'P 1'
#
loop_
_entity.id
_entity.type
_entity.pdbx_description
1 polymer ?
#
loop_
_entity_poly.entity_id
_entity_poly.type
_entity_poly.pdbx_seq_one_letter_code
_entity_poly.pdbx_strand_id
1 'polypeptide(L)'
;TSRHLKIVCARLGMQLIHTPPYRPQGRGKVERFFRSVRDQFLAVDTSKTLDQLNATFQKWVGHYHQKRHSALGCPPLQKRLAGESVCQPVPEVNDIEPLFLMERRCRIYKNGTIRLFKQVFEIIDPIPGKRVTVYYKPWDLTCIYYGSLLKPAFRLDMGANAHRFDHP
;
A
#
# COMPACT_ATOMS: atom_id res chain seq x y z
N THR A 1 -14.59 10.00 -2.08
CA THR A 1 -13.71 8.90 -2.52
C THR A 1 -12.26 9.36 -2.55
N SER A 2 -11.31 8.60 -2.00
CA SER A 2 -9.88 8.92 -2.05
C SER A 2 -9.40 9.07 -3.50
N ARG A 3 -8.76 10.19 -3.84
CA ARG A 3 -8.17 10.44 -5.17
C ARG A 3 -7.06 9.44 -5.47
N HIS A 4 -6.22 9.14 -4.48
CA HIS A 4 -5.12 8.18 -4.63
C HIS A 4 -5.64 6.79 -4.97
N LEU A 5 -6.71 6.33 -4.31
CA LEU A 5 -7.34 5.04 -4.64
C LEU A 5 -7.78 4.98 -6.11
N LYS A 6 -8.39 6.05 -6.64
CA LYS A 6 -8.77 6.11 -8.07
C LYS A 6 -7.57 5.97 -9.00
N ILE A 7 -6.45 6.63 -8.66
CA ILE A 7 -5.22 6.58 -9.45
C ILE A 7 -4.62 5.17 -9.43
N VAL A 8 -4.52 4.55 -8.25
CA VAL A 8 -4.00 3.18 -8.12
C VAL A 8 -4.86 2.19 -8.89
N CYS A 9 -6.19 2.27 -8.78
CA CYS A 9 -7.09 1.43 -9.57
C CYS A 9 -6.86 1.62 -11.08
N ALA A 10 -6.74 2.86 -11.56
CA ALA A 10 -6.47 3.13 -12.97
C ALA A 10 -5.12 2.55 -13.43
N ARG A 11 -4.06 2.67 -12.61
CA ARG A 11 -2.73 2.09 -12.89
C ARG A 11 -2.76 0.57 -12.97
N LEU A 12 -3.60 -0.07 -12.15
CA LEU A 12 -3.80 -1.52 -12.14
C LEU A 12 -4.80 -2.02 -13.19
N GLY A 13 -5.40 -1.13 -14.00
CA GLY A 13 -6.46 -1.50 -14.93
C GLY A 13 -7.77 -1.95 -14.24
N MET A 14 -7.97 -1.56 -12.99
CA MET A 14 -9.14 -1.92 -12.18
C MET A 14 -10.20 -0.82 -12.22
N GLN A 15 -11.46 -1.20 -12.38
CA GLN A 15 -12.59 -0.29 -12.25
C GLN A 15 -12.97 -0.10 -10.78
N LEU A 16 -12.94 1.14 -10.28
CA LEU A 16 -13.40 1.45 -8.93
C LEU A 16 -14.93 1.59 -8.91
N ILE A 17 -15.63 0.52 -8.56
CA ILE A 17 -17.09 0.49 -8.48
C ILE A 17 -17.55 0.83 -7.05
N HIS A 18 -18.49 1.77 -6.94
CA HIS A 18 -19.13 2.12 -5.67
C HIS A 18 -20.53 1.50 -5.60
N THR A 19 -20.86 0.93 -4.44
CA THR A 19 -22.19 0.40 -4.17
C THR A 19 -23.20 1.55 -4.20
N PRO A 20 -24.25 1.49 -5.03
CA PRO A 20 -25.27 2.53 -5.05
C PRO A 20 -26.07 2.54 -3.74
N PRO A 21 -26.74 3.66 -3.43
CA PRO A 21 -27.67 3.72 -2.30
C PRO A 21 -28.67 2.55 -2.31
N TYR A 22 -29.04 2.08 -1.11
CA TYR A 22 -30.05 1.03 -0.90
C TYR A 22 -29.72 -0.38 -1.47
N ARG A 23 -28.46 -0.68 -1.83
CA ARG A 23 -28.03 -2.04 -2.26
C ARG A 23 -26.91 -2.64 -1.40
N PRO A 24 -27.16 -2.99 -0.12
CA PRO A 24 -26.11 -3.39 0.82
C PRO A 24 -25.58 -4.83 0.65
N GLN A 25 -26.20 -5.65 -0.20
CA GLN A 25 -25.95 -7.10 -0.28
C GLN A 25 -24.46 -7.49 -0.46
N GLY A 26 -23.70 -6.71 -1.25
CA GLY A 26 -22.27 -6.94 -1.47
C GLY A 26 -21.33 -6.43 -0.35
N ARG A 27 -21.87 -5.80 0.69
CA ARG A 27 -21.10 -5.25 1.83
C ARG A 27 -21.41 -5.93 3.15
N GLY A 28 -22.09 -7.06 3.11
CA GLY A 28 -22.37 -7.87 4.29
C GLY A 28 -21.08 -8.33 4.96
N LYS A 29 -21.03 -8.23 6.29
CA LYS A 29 -19.99 -8.86 7.09
C LYS A 29 -20.08 -10.38 6.90
N VAL A 30 -18.93 -11.06 6.77
CA VAL A 30 -18.88 -12.53 6.72
C VAL A 30 -19.07 -13.09 8.14
N GLU A 31 -20.29 -12.97 8.68
CA GLU A 31 -20.58 -13.19 10.10
C GLU A 31 -20.14 -14.56 10.60
N ARG A 32 -20.32 -15.61 9.78
CA ARG A 32 -19.93 -16.98 10.15
C ARG A 32 -18.42 -17.12 10.37
N PHE A 33 -17.61 -16.55 9.48
CA PHE A 33 -16.15 -16.54 9.63
C PHE A 33 -15.74 -15.78 10.89
N PHE A 34 -16.25 -14.57 11.09
CA PHE A 34 -15.92 -13.75 12.26
C PHE A 34 -16.41 -14.36 13.59
N ARG A 35 -17.47 -15.17 13.57
CA ARG A 35 -17.87 -15.96 14.72
C ARG A 35 -16.84 -17.05 15.00
N SER A 36 -16.43 -17.82 13.99
CA SER A 36 -15.39 -18.85 14.14
C SER A 36 -14.06 -18.29 14.62
N VAL A 37 -13.64 -17.11 14.14
CA VAL A 37 -12.44 -16.42 14.65
C VAL A 37 -12.56 -16.16 16.16
N ARG A 38 -13.72 -15.68 16.63
CA ARG A 38 -13.90 -15.40 18.07
C ARG A 38 -13.93 -16.68 18.89
N ASP A 39 -14.76 -17.64 18.49
CA ASP A 39 -15.03 -18.84 19.27
C ASP A 39 -13.83 -19.80 19.30
N GLN A 40 -12.96 -19.79 18.27
CA GLN A 40 -11.88 -20.77 18.13
C GLN A 40 -10.48 -20.19 18.23
N PHE A 41 -10.25 -18.96 17.75
CA PHE A 41 -8.93 -18.35 17.79
C PHE A 41 -8.80 -17.41 19.00
N LEU A 42 -9.63 -16.37 19.06
CA LEU A 42 -9.51 -15.36 20.12
C LEU A 42 -9.84 -15.90 21.52
N ALA A 43 -10.66 -16.95 21.62
CA ALA A 43 -10.98 -17.59 22.90
C ALA A 43 -9.78 -18.31 23.55
N VAL A 44 -8.76 -18.68 22.77
CA VAL A 44 -7.59 -19.46 23.25
C VAL A 44 -6.26 -18.75 23.04
N ASP A 45 -6.24 -17.63 22.32
CA ASP A 45 -5.02 -16.89 22.06
C ASP A 45 -4.48 -16.24 23.34
N THR A 46 -3.16 -16.34 23.53
CA THR A 46 -2.43 -15.80 24.69
C THR A 46 -1.31 -14.86 24.26
N SER A 47 -1.37 -14.37 23.02
CA SER A 47 -0.34 -13.54 22.42
C SER A 47 -0.22 -12.21 23.16
N LYS A 48 1.02 -11.78 23.44
CA LYS A 48 1.28 -10.52 24.18
C LYS A 48 1.66 -9.37 23.27
N THR A 49 2.07 -9.66 22.04
CA THR A 49 2.45 -8.65 21.04
C THR A 49 1.62 -8.82 19.78
N LEU A 50 1.51 -7.74 19.00
CA LEU A 50 0.80 -7.76 17.73
C LEU A 50 1.46 -8.72 16.73
N ASP A 51 2.79 -8.80 16.72
CA ASP A 51 3.52 -9.70 15.83
C ASP A 51 3.25 -11.17 16.17
N GLN A 52 3.20 -11.51 17.47
CA GLN A 52 2.81 -12.85 17.92
C GLN A 52 1.38 -13.18 17.49
N LEU A 53 0.43 -12.26 17.74
CA LEU A 53 -0.97 -12.42 17.36
C LEU A 53 -1.12 -12.62 15.85
N ASN A 54 -0.39 -11.85 15.04
CA ASN A 54 -0.38 -11.99 13.59
C ASN A 54 0.16 -13.37 13.18
N ALA A 55 1.27 -13.81 13.76
CA ALA A 55 1.87 -15.10 13.44
C ALA A 55 0.96 -16.29 13.83
N THR A 56 0.34 -16.26 15.02
CA THR A 56 -0.60 -17.29 15.47
C THR A 56 -1.88 -17.28 14.63
N PHE A 57 -2.40 -16.10 14.30
CA PHE A 57 -3.58 -15.96 13.45
C PHE A 57 -3.35 -16.50 12.04
N GLN A 58 -2.19 -16.21 11.43
CA GLN A 58 -1.85 -16.74 10.09
C GLN A 58 -1.85 -18.27 10.07
N LYS A 59 -1.27 -18.91 11.09
CA LYS A 59 -1.29 -20.37 11.23
C LYS A 59 -2.72 -20.89 11.38
N TRP A 60 -3.53 -20.26 12.23
CA TRP A 60 -4.93 -20.64 12.44
C TRP A 60 -5.77 -20.52 11.16
N VAL A 61 -5.63 -19.43 10.40
CA VAL A 61 -6.32 -19.21 9.12
C VAL A 61 -5.92 -20.27 8.10
N GLY A 62 -4.63 -20.60 8.02
CA GLY A 62 -4.12 -21.67 7.15
C GLY A 62 -4.81 -23.00 7.42
N HIS A 63 -4.96 -23.37 8.70
CA HIS A 63 -5.69 -24.58 9.10
C HIS A 63 -7.20 -24.48 8.82
N TYR A 64 -7.84 -23.34 9.12
CA TYR A 64 -9.26 -23.11 8.87
C TYR A 64 -9.64 -23.32 7.40
N HIS A 65 -8.82 -22.82 6.47
CA HIS A 65 -9.05 -22.95 5.03
C HIS A 65 -8.96 -24.38 4.49
N GLN A 66 -8.31 -25.29 5.21
CA GLN A 66 -8.17 -26.71 4.87
C GLN A 66 -9.21 -27.60 5.55
N LYS A 67 -9.83 -27.14 6.65
CA LYS A 67 -10.86 -27.90 7.37
C LYS A 67 -12.18 -27.90 6.59
N ARG A 68 -12.86 -29.05 6.57
CA ARG A 68 -14.19 -29.18 5.98
C ARG A 68 -15.18 -28.22 6.64
N HIS A 69 -15.80 -27.35 5.85
CA HIS A 69 -16.80 -26.40 6.34
C HIS A 69 -18.21 -26.99 6.17
N SER A 70 -19.00 -27.07 7.25
CA SER A 70 -20.31 -27.75 7.24
C SER A 70 -21.26 -27.22 6.17
N ALA A 71 -21.36 -25.90 6.02
CA ALA A 71 -22.24 -25.28 5.01
C ALA A 71 -21.74 -25.45 3.56
N LEU A 72 -20.43 -25.67 3.35
CA LEU A 72 -19.85 -25.82 2.00
C LEU A 72 -19.69 -27.28 1.60
N GLY A 73 -19.75 -28.21 2.57
CA GLY A 73 -19.47 -29.63 2.36
C GLY A 73 -18.01 -29.97 2.03
N CYS A 74 -17.15 -28.97 1.85
CA CYS A 74 -15.74 -29.07 1.47
C CYS A 74 -14.90 -27.98 2.18
N PRO A 75 -13.55 -28.06 2.12
CA PRO A 75 -12.68 -26.99 2.61
C PRO A 75 -12.88 -25.66 1.85
N PRO A 76 -12.86 -24.50 2.54
CA PRO A 76 -13.00 -23.19 1.90
C PRO A 76 -12.00 -22.95 0.77
N LEU A 77 -10.73 -23.38 0.94
CA LEU A 77 -9.70 -23.24 -0.09
C LEU A 77 -10.05 -24.04 -1.35
N GLN A 78 -10.50 -25.27 -1.18
CA GLN A 78 -10.92 -26.11 -2.30
C GLN A 78 -12.06 -25.46 -3.07
N LYS A 79 -13.07 -24.93 -2.37
CA LYS A 79 -14.20 -24.22 -3.02
C LYS A 79 -13.73 -23.00 -3.82
N ARG A 80 -12.75 -22.25 -3.28
CA ARG A 80 -12.16 -21.07 -3.93
C ARG A 80 -11.35 -21.41 -5.19
N LEU A 81 -10.65 -22.54 -5.19
CA LEU A 81 -9.81 -23.00 -6.30
C LEU A 81 -10.62 -23.74 -7.39
N ALA A 82 -11.76 -24.34 -7.04
CA ALA A 82 -12.61 -25.05 -7.99
C ALA A 82 -13.41 -24.12 -8.91
N GLY A 83 -13.57 -22.84 -8.56
CA GLY A 83 -14.25 -21.85 -9.40
C GLY A 83 -13.28 -21.18 -10.37
N GLU A 84 -13.81 -20.66 -11.48
CA GLU A 84 -13.03 -19.81 -12.38
C GLU A 84 -12.47 -18.60 -11.63
N SER A 85 -11.15 -18.41 -11.73
CA SER A 85 -10.51 -17.26 -11.13
C SER A 85 -10.82 -16.02 -11.96
N VAL A 86 -11.56 -15.08 -11.36
CA VAL A 86 -11.71 -13.71 -11.88
C VAL A 86 -10.49 -12.84 -11.62
N CYS A 87 -9.47 -13.36 -10.91
CA CYS A 87 -8.23 -12.65 -10.64
C CYS A 87 -7.28 -12.78 -11.83
N GLN A 88 -6.81 -11.65 -12.35
CA GLN A 88 -5.73 -11.60 -13.34
C GLN A 88 -4.38 -11.71 -12.59
N PRO A 89 -3.44 -12.56 -13.07
CA PRO A 89 -2.11 -12.60 -12.49
C PRO A 89 -1.39 -11.27 -12.78
N VAL A 90 -0.73 -10.73 -11.76
CA VAL A 90 0.19 -9.61 -11.96
C VAL A 90 1.48 -10.20 -12.56
N PRO A 91 2.00 -9.68 -13.68
CA PRO A 91 3.25 -10.18 -14.25
C PRO A 91 4.39 -10.13 -13.24
N GLU A 92 5.08 -11.26 -13.00
CA GLU A 92 6.14 -11.39 -11.99
C GLU A 92 7.34 -10.47 -12.22
N VAL A 93 7.48 -9.92 -13.43
CA VAL A 93 8.62 -9.11 -13.87
C VAL A 93 8.48 -7.62 -13.49
N ASN A 94 7.29 -7.16 -13.07
CA ASN A 94 7.07 -5.74 -12.83
C ASN A 94 7.20 -5.38 -11.34
N ASP A 95 8.04 -4.38 -11.07
CA ASP A 95 8.01 -3.66 -9.80
C ASP A 95 6.62 -2.99 -9.65
N ILE A 96 5.85 -3.45 -8.67
CA ILE A 96 4.51 -2.92 -8.37
C ILE A 96 4.57 -1.66 -7.50
N GLU A 97 5.70 -1.37 -6.86
CA GLU A 97 5.86 -0.24 -5.94
C GLU A 97 5.51 1.11 -6.60
N PRO A 98 5.95 1.41 -7.83
CA PRO A 98 5.59 2.65 -8.53
C PRO A 98 4.08 2.82 -8.69
N LEU A 99 3.31 1.73 -8.77
CA LEU A 99 1.86 1.77 -8.92
C LEU A 99 1.18 2.38 -7.70
N PHE A 100 1.76 2.21 -6.52
CA PHE A 100 1.19 2.65 -5.23
C PHE A 100 1.70 4.01 -4.76
N LEU A 101 2.70 4.61 -5.44
CA LEU A 101 3.23 5.93 -5.05
C LEU A 101 2.13 7.01 -5.07
N MET A 102 2.09 7.80 -4.00
CA MET A 102 1.22 8.98 -3.90
C MET A 102 1.81 10.13 -4.68
N GLU A 103 0.97 10.91 -5.36
CA GLU A 103 1.40 12.07 -6.14
C GLU A 103 1.10 13.40 -5.44
N ARG A 104 2.04 14.35 -5.52
CA ARG A 104 1.85 15.74 -5.07
C ARG A 104 2.61 16.71 -5.95
N ARG A 105 1.98 17.83 -6.32
CA ARG A 105 2.66 18.93 -7.04
C ARG A 105 3.39 19.85 -6.08
N CYS A 106 4.70 19.84 -6.12
CA CYS A 106 5.57 20.68 -5.29
C CYS A 106 6.19 21.82 -6.10
N ARG A 107 6.49 22.95 -5.46
CA ARG A 107 7.21 24.08 -6.07
C ARG A 107 8.71 23.87 -5.88
N ILE A 108 9.48 24.14 -6.93
CA ILE A 108 10.95 24.17 -6.89
C ILE A 108 11.38 25.54 -6.36
N TYR A 109 12.12 25.54 -5.25
CA TYR A 109 12.66 26.76 -4.63
C TYR A 109 13.91 27.25 -5.37
N LYS A 110 14.32 28.50 -5.10
CA LYS A 110 15.48 29.14 -5.76
C LYS A 110 16.79 28.38 -5.53
N ASN A 111 16.91 27.71 -4.39
CA ASN A 111 18.05 26.88 -4.01
C ASN A 111 18.00 25.46 -4.61
N GLY A 112 17.14 25.20 -5.61
CA GLY A 112 17.04 23.90 -6.26
C GLY A 112 16.36 22.79 -5.47
N THR A 113 15.69 23.13 -4.35
CA THR A 113 15.07 22.13 -3.48
C THR A 113 13.55 22.07 -3.60
N ILE A 114 12.98 20.96 -3.14
CA ILE A 114 11.55 20.79 -2.85
C ILE A 114 11.36 20.56 -1.36
N ARG A 115 10.23 21.05 -0.84
CA ARG A 115 9.77 20.74 0.51
C ARG A 115 8.57 19.80 0.48
N LEU A 116 8.64 18.72 1.24
CA LEU A 116 7.58 17.74 1.40
C LEU A 116 7.57 17.22 2.85
N PHE A 117 6.41 17.24 3.52
CA PHE A 117 6.25 16.85 4.94
C PHE A 117 7.32 17.42 5.89
N LYS A 118 7.62 18.72 5.76
CA LYS A 118 8.67 19.43 6.53
C LYS A 118 10.10 18.95 6.28
N GLN A 119 10.31 18.04 5.32
CA GLN A 119 11.62 17.60 4.86
C GLN A 119 11.98 18.31 3.55
N VAL A 120 13.28 18.45 3.30
CA VAL A 120 13.84 19.10 2.12
C VAL A 120 14.52 18.05 1.25
N PHE A 121 14.31 18.13 -0.06
CA PHE A 121 14.85 17.20 -1.04
C PHE A 121 15.55 17.97 -2.15
N GLU A 122 16.72 17.48 -2.56
CA GLU A 122 17.51 18.06 -3.64
C GLU A 122 17.02 17.54 -5.00
N ILE A 123 17.06 18.40 -6.02
CA ILE A 123 16.67 18.07 -7.39
C ILE A 123 17.85 18.34 -8.30
N ILE A 124 18.07 17.43 -9.23
CA ILE A 124 19.07 17.57 -10.29
C ILE A 124 18.44 18.39 -11.43
N ASP A 125 19.18 19.38 -11.93
CA ASP A 125 18.75 20.34 -12.96
C ASP A 125 17.46 21.10 -12.60
N PRO A 126 17.44 21.83 -11.47
CA PRO A 126 16.25 22.53 -11.02
C PRO A 126 15.91 23.69 -11.96
N ILE A 127 14.62 23.87 -12.24
CA ILE A 127 14.10 25.09 -12.87
C ILE A 127 13.33 25.87 -11.80
N PRO A 128 13.96 26.86 -11.12
CA PRO A 128 13.36 27.60 -10.03
C PRO A 128 11.99 28.20 -10.38
N GLY A 129 11.07 28.19 -9.41
CA GLY A 129 9.74 28.77 -9.58
C GLY A 129 8.73 27.86 -10.30
N LYS A 130 9.18 26.85 -11.05
CA LYS A 130 8.28 25.84 -11.64
C LYS A 130 7.76 24.87 -10.59
N ARG A 131 6.69 24.15 -10.94
CA ARG A 131 6.12 23.07 -10.14
C ARG A 131 6.38 21.73 -10.81
N VAL A 132 6.81 20.74 -10.06
CA VAL A 132 7.01 19.37 -10.52
C VAL A 132 6.14 18.42 -9.71
N THR A 133 5.71 17.33 -10.36
CA THR A 133 5.01 16.24 -9.68
C THR A 133 6.04 15.38 -8.96
N VAL A 134 5.80 15.15 -7.69
CA VAL A 134 6.58 14.27 -6.82
C VAL A 134 5.74 13.04 -6.50
N TYR A 135 6.40 11.90 -6.49
CA TYR A 135 5.85 10.59 -6.16
C TYR A 135 6.56 10.08 -4.90
N TYR A 136 5.81 9.64 -3.89
CA TYR A 136 6.38 9.26 -2.59
C TYR A 136 5.55 8.18 -1.89
N LYS A 137 6.18 7.48 -0.95
CA LYS A 137 5.51 6.58 0.00
C LYS A 137 5.22 7.37 1.28
N PRO A 138 3.98 7.45 1.79
CA PRO A 138 3.69 8.30 2.96
C PRO A 138 4.33 7.78 4.26
N TRP A 139 4.67 6.49 4.33
CA TRP A 139 5.35 5.86 5.47
C TRP A 139 6.88 5.84 5.34
N ASP A 140 7.43 6.15 4.17
CA ASP A 140 8.87 6.16 3.92
C ASP A 140 9.23 7.33 3.00
N LEU A 141 9.89 8.33 3.59
CA LEU A 141 10.32 9.55 2.92
C LEU A 141 11.84 9.62 2.74
N THR A 142 12.55 8.49 2.88
CA THR A 142 14.00 8.42 2.66
C THR A 142 14.36 8.78 1.21
N CYS A 143 13.55 8.30 0.27
CA CYS A 143 13.63 8.59 -1.15
C CYS A 143 12.26 8.99 -1.69
N ILE A 144 12.23 10.07 -2.47
CA ILE A 144 11.07 10.47 -3.27
C ILE A 144 11.46 10.45 -4.74
N TYR A 145 10.48 10.39 -5.63
CA TYR A 145 10.70 10.45 -7.07
C TYR A 145 10.06 11.71 -7.65
N TYR A 146 10.62 12.27 -8.71
CA TYR A 146 10.05 13.45 -9.36
C TYR A 146 10.09 13.35 -10.89
N GLY A 147 9.13 14.05 -11.52
CA GLY A 147 8.99 14.09 -12.97
C GLY A 147 8.43 12.80 -13.57
N SER A 148 8.22 12.81 -14.89
CA SER A 148 7.67 11.67 -15.63
C SER A 148 8.57 10.44 -15.63
N LEU A 149 9.89 10.64 -15.49
CA LEU A 149 10.89 9.58 -15.50
C LEU A 149 11.17 9.01 -14.10
N LEU A 150 10.42 9.40 -13.07
CA LEU A 150 10.63 8.99 -11.68
C LEU A 150 12.09 9.12 -11.25
N LYS A 151 12.70 10.29 -11.47
CA LYS A 151 14.07 10.54 -11.01
C LYS A 151 14.10 10.54 -9.48
N PRO A 152 15.04 9.83 -8.82
CA PRO A 152 15.13 9.81 -7.37
C PRO A 152 15.63 11.16 -6.84
N ALA A 153 15.10 11.56 -5.70
CA ALA A 153 15.57 12.68 -4.89
C ALA A 153 15.65 12.22 -3.44
N PHE A 154 16.82 12.44 -2.84
CA PHE A 154 17.09 12.05 -1.47
C PHE A 154 16.84 13.21 -0.52
N ARG A 155 16.51 12.86 0.73
CA ARG A 155 16.40 13.84 1.80
C ARG A 155 17.73 14.56 1.98
N LEU A 156 17.70 15.88 1.94
CA LEU A 156 18.86 16.71 2.19
C LEU A 156 19.16 16.73 3.69
N ASP A 157 20.37 16.32 4.06
CA ASP A 157 20.93 16.61 5.38
C ASP A 157 21.53 18.01 5.38
N MET A 158 20.90 18.93 6.10
CA MET A 158 21.33 20.32 6.17
C MET A 158 22.70 20.48 6.84
N GLY A 159 23.04 19.61 7.80
CA GLY A 159 24.33 19.65 8.51
C GLY A 159 25.46 19.18 7.61
N ALA A 160 25.30 18.01 6.99
CA ALA A 160 26.29 17.50 6.03
C ALA A 160 26.47 18.43 4.81
N ASN A 161 25.39 19.06 4.34
CA ASN A 161 25.46 19.99 3.22
C ASN A 161 26.19 21.30 3.58
N ALA A 162 26.10 21.79 4.82
CA ALA A 162 26.82 22.98 5.25
C ALA A 162 28.35 22.76 5.26
N HIS A 163 28.78 21.55 5.61
CA HIS A 163 30.20 21.15 5.69
C HIS A 163 30.74 20.54 4.39
N ARG A 164 29.96 20.52 3.31
CA ARG A 164 30.31 19.84 2.05
C ARG A 164 31.58 20.38 1.39
N PHE A 165 31.96 21.62 1.70
CA PHE A 165 33.14 22.30 1.15
C PHE A 165 34.28 22.45 2.16
N ASP A 166 34.11 21.97 3.40
CA ASP A 166 35.13 22.12 4.45
C ASP A 166 36.30 21.14 4.28
N HIS A 167 36.20 20.16 3.38
CA HIS A 167 37.27 19.21 3.05
C HIS A 167 37.33 18.98 1.52
N PRO A 168 38.07 19.82 0.76
CA PRO A 168 38.33 19.61 -0.66
C PRO A 168 39.31 18.46 -0.95
#